data_AF-A0AA43GSD9-F1
#
_entry.id   AF-A0AA43GSD9-F1
#
_cell.length_a   1.000
_cell.length_b   1.000
_cell.length_c   1.000
_cell.angle_alpha   90.00
_cell.angle_beta   90.00
_cell.angle_gamma   90.00
#
_symmetry.space_group_name_H-M   'P 1'
#
loop_
_entity.id
_entity.type
_entity.pdbx_description
1 polymer ?
#
loop_
_entity_poly.entity_id
_entity_poly.type
_entity_poly.pdbx_seq_one_letter_code
_entity_poly.pdbx_strand_id
1 'polypeptide(L)' 'MEQQINCVETCVNGCILGDKCPHVEFREATSKFIQETSLDQMLEIAEERLRKKMTEPPKWVFPELP' A
#
# COMPACT_ATOMS: atom_id res chain seq x y z
N MET A 1 -10.06 9.28 -20.90
CA MET A 1 -8.67 8.99 -20.51
C MET A 1 -8.64 9.02 -18.99
N GLU A 2 -8.67 7.86 -18.35
CA GLU A 2 -8.40 7.78 -16.91
C GLU A 2 -6.93 8.15 -16.73
N GLN A 3 -6.67 9.22 -15.98
CA GLN A 3 -5.31 9.65 -15.71
C GLN A 3 -4.62 8.54 -14.92
N GLN A 4 -3.53 7.99 -15.46
CA GLN A 4 -2.70 7.02 -14.76
C GLN A 4 -2.01 7.75 -13.60
N ILE A 5 -2.66 7.79 -12.44
CA ILE A 5 -2.17 8.48 -11.26
C ILE A 5 -1.34 7.50 -10.45
N ASN A 6 -0.10 7.89 -10.14
CA ASN A 6 0.71 7.19 -9.17
C ASN A 6 0.13 7.41 -7.77
N CYS A 7 -0.77 6.52 -7.36
CA CYS A 7 -1.44 6.57 -6.06
C CYS A 7 -0.43 6.52 -4.90
N VAL A 8 0.74 5.92 -5.09
CA VAL A 8 1.79 5.81 -4.06
C VAL A 8 2.36 7.18 -3.70
N GLU A 9 2.53 8.06 -4.68
CA GLU A 9 3.06 9.41 -4.46
C GLU A 9 1.94 10.42 -4.18
N THR A 10 0.83 10.31 -4.92
CA THR A 10 -0.18 11.37 -4.96
C THR A 10 -1.20 11.24 -3.82
N CYS A 11 -1.44 10.04 -3.31
CA CYS A 11 -2.45 9.79 -2.27
C CYS A 11 -1.86 9.59 -0.87
N VAL A 12 -0.60 9.98 -0.62
CA VAL A 12 0.09 9.83 0.69
C VAL A 12 -0.71 10.41 1.86
N ASN A 13 -1.38 11.55 1.64
CA ASN A 13 -2.16 12.25 2.67
C ASN A 13 -3.67 12.00 2.55
N GLY A 14 -4.09 11.00 1.78
CA GLY A 14 -5.48 10.73 1.46
C GLY A 14 -5.75 10.81 -0.05
N CYS A 15 -6.87 10.22 -0.47
CA CYS A 15 -7.19 10.11 -1.88
C CYS A 15 -7.56 11.47 -2.49
N ILE A 16 -6.81 11.90 -3.51
CA ILE A 16 -7.07 13.16 -4.25
C ILE A 16 -8.27 13.08 -5.20
N LEU A 17 -8.69 11.88 -5.59
CA LEU A 17 -9.79 11.64 -6.53
C LEU A 17 -11.15 11.43 -5.84
N GLY A 18 -11.17 11.38 -4.49
CA GLY A 18 -12.37 11.07 -3.72
C GLY A 18 -12.97 9.72 -4.12
N ASP A 19 -14.24 9.75 -4.54
CA ASP A 19 -14.99 8.55 -4.94
C ASP A 19 -14.53 7.93 -6.28
N LYS A 20 -13.68 8.62 -7.05
CA LYS A 20 -13.10 8.09 -8.29
C LYS A 20 -11.78 7.36 -8.05
N CYS A 21 -11.51 6.94 -6.82
CA CYS A 21 -10.33 6.14 -6.51
C CYS A 21 -10.36 4.82 -7.30
N PRO A 22 -9.32 4.49 -8.09
CA PRO A 22 -9.28 3.22 -8.82
C PRO A 22 -9.25 1.99 -7.90
N HIS A 23 -8.94 2.19 -6.61
CA HIS A 23 -8.87 1.15 -5.58
C HIS A 23 -10.07 1.16 -4.62
N VAL A 24 -11.20 1.75 -5.01
CA VAL A 24 -12.39 1.88 -4.15
C VAL A 24 -12.95 0.51 -3.70
N GLU A 25 -12.78 -0.53 -4.52
CA GLU A 25 -13.22 -1.90 -4.23
C GLU A 25 -12.58 -2.48 -2.96
N PHE A 26 -11.37 -2.04 -2.60
CA PHE A 26 -10.68 -2.51 -1.40
C PHE A 26 -11.13 -1.81 -0.12
N ARG A 27 -11.92 -0.72 -0.21
CA ARG A 27 -12.31 0.12 0.94
C ARG A 27 -13.00 -0.68 2.04
N GLU A 28 -13.92 -1.56 1.67
CA GLU A 28 -14.67 -2.39 2.62
C GLU A 28 -13.75 -3.40 3.32
N ALA A 29 -12.91 -4.10 2.54
CA ALA A 29 -11.93 -5.04 3.08
C ALA A 29 -10.93 -4.37 4.02
N THR A 30 -10.43 -3.18 3.68
CA THR A 30 -9.56 -2.39 4.54
C THR A 30 -10.26 -1.96 5.83
N SER A 31 -11.53 -1.52 5.73
CA SER A 31 -12.32 -1.12 6.91
C SER A 31 -12.51 -2.30 7.87
N LYS A 32 -12.84 -3.47 7.32
CA LYS A 32 -12.97 -4.72 8.08
C LYS A 32 -11.66 -5.11 8.75
N PHE A 33 -10.55 -5.08 8.00
CA PHE A 33 -9.23 -5.39 8.55
C PHE A 33 -8.86 -4.48 9.73
N ILE A 34 -9.09 -3.16 9.62
CA ILE A 34 -8.78 -2.22 10.70
C ILE A 34 -9.64 -2.48 11.95
N GLN A 35 -10.90 -2.86 11.77
CA GLN A 35 -11.82 -3.14 12.87
C GLN A 35 -11.53 -4.47 13.57
N GLU A 36 -11.16 -5.50 12.80
CA GLU A 36 -10.99 -6.87 13.30
C GLU A 36 -9.56 -7.22 13.73
N THR A 37 -8.58 -6.42 13.32
CA THR A 37 -7.16 -6.65 13.65
C THR A 37 -6.75 -5.78 14.83
N SER A 38 -6.23 -6.38 15.90
CA SER A 38 -5.72 -5.61 17.04
C SER A 38 -4.44 -4.86 16.67
N LEU A 39 -4.12 -3.79 17.41
CA LEU A 39 -2.88 -3.05 17.22
C LEU A 39 -1.64 -3.96 17.36
N ASP A 40 -1.63 -4.84 18.36
CA ASP A 40 -0.53 -5.78 18.57
C ASP A 40 -0.33 -6.70 17.37
N GLN A 41 -1.42 -7.23 16.80
CA GLN A 41 -1.36 -8.07 15.61
C GLN A 41 -0.88 -7.29 14.37
N MET A 42 -1.25 -6.01 14.25
CA MET A 42 -0.72 -5.15 13.17
C MET A 42 0.80 -4.95 13.31
N LEU A 43 1.30 -4.78 14.53
CA LEU A 43 2.73 -4.65 14.80
C LEU A 43 3.49 -5.94 14.47
N GLU A 44 2.95 -7.10 14.82
CA GLU A 44 3.52 -8.41 14.47
C GLU A 44 3.63 -8.58 12.94
N ILE A 45 2.58 -8.22 12.19
CA ILE A 45 2.60 -8.24 10.72
C ILE A 45 3.70 -7.34 10.16
N ALA A 46 3.89 -6.16 10.75
CA ALA A 46 4.92 -5.20 10.33
C ALA A 46 6.34 -5.74 10.59
N GLU A 47 6.57 -6.35 11.75
CA GLU A 47 7.85 -6.98 12.11
C GLU A 47 8.20 -8.14 11.17
N GLU A 48 7.23 -9.01 10.85
CA GLU A 48 7.43 -10.10 9.90
C GLU A 48 7.76 -9.60 8.49
N ARG A 49 7.14 -8.50 8.03
CA ARG A 49 7.54 -7.88 6.76
C ARG A 49 8.96 -7.33 6.82
N LEU A 50 9.35 -6.70 7.91
CA LEU A 50 10.71 -6.18 8.09
C LEU A 50 11.73 -7.32 8.07
N ARG A 51 11.47 -8.40 8.81
CA ARG A 51 12.30 -9.60 8.81
C ARG A 51 12.49 -10.15 7.39
N LYS A 52 11.39 -10.32 6.65
CA LYS A 52 11.44 -10.76 5.24
C LYS A 52 12.27 -9.83 4.38
N LYS A 53 12.13 -8.51 4.55
CA LYS A 53 12.92 -7.49 3.82
C LYS A 53 14.41 -7.60 4.11
N MET A 54 14.80 -7.95 5.34
CA MET A 54 16.22 -8.12 5.70
C MET A 54 16.81 -9.40 5.12
N THR A 55 16.00 -10.44 4.90
CA THR A 55 16.44 -11.73 4.37
C THR A 55 16.25 -11.88 2.85
N GLU A 56 15.39 -11.06 2.23
CA GLU A 56 15.15 -11.13 0.79
C GLU A 56 16.38 -10.64 0.00
N PRO A 57 16.75 -11.31 -1.10
CA PRO A 57 17.84 -10.83 -1.94
C PRO A 57 17.51 -9.44 -2.50
N PRO A 58 18.53 -8.59 -2.75
CA PRO A 58 18.31 -7.24 -3.24
C PRO A 58 17.58 -7.26 -4.58
N LYS A 59 16.52 -6.45 -4.70
CA LYS A 59 15.83 -6.19 -5.96
C LYS A 59 16.57 -5.10 -6.72
N TRP A 60 17.18 -5.47 -7.83
CA TRP A 60 17.81 -4.52 -8.75
C TRP A 60 16.75 -3.92 -9.66
N VAL A 61 16.48 -2.62 -9.50
CA VAL A 61 15.62 -1.85 -10.41
C VAL A 61 16.53 -1.10 -11.36
N PHE A 62 16.50 -1.44 -12.64
CA PHE A 62 17.17 -0.65 -13.67
C PHE A 62 16.33 0.61 -13.95
N PRO A 63 16.94 1.81 -13.99
CA PRO A 63 16.23 3.00 -14.42
C PRO A 63 15.75 2.80 -15.87
N GLU A 64 14.51 3.18 -16.15
CA GLU A 64 14.05 3.30 -17.54
C GLU A 64 14.88 4.42 -18.21
N LEU A 65 15.56 4.09 -19.31
CA LEU A 65 16.28 5.07 -20.10
C LEU A 65 15.25 6.06 -20.71
N PRO A 66 15.58 7.37 -20.74
CA PRO A 66 14.65 8.42 -21.13
C PRO A 66 14.12 8.30 -22.57
#